data_AF-A0A5E4VXW9-F1
#
_entry.id   AF-A0A5E4VXW9-F1
#
_cell.length_a   1.000
_cell.length_b   1.000
_cell.length_c   1.000
_cell.angle_alpha   90.00
_cell.angle_beta   90.00
_cell.angle_gamma   90.00
#
_symmetry.space_group_name_H-M   'P 1'
#
loop_
_entity.id
_entity.type
_entity.pdbx_description
1 polymer ?
#
loop_
_entity_poly.entity_id
_entity_poly.type
_entity_poly.pdbx_seq_one_letter_code
_entity_poly.pdbx_strand_id
1 'polypeptide(L)'
;MPDVNVIDGQATDTSISSVIALGTILVSVTFFLEIVVFWFLNGHEAMDIVDGMSKRALRLLVVDATARAALLLAGVGLLCRKPWAMPLYVWTVVVWTLAVAWLFYLIIAVVNLPIYGCVSALLYNEAVSNRRDVPGVKVSLTSRDTVSVICLSLSCAVHFWAVMISVPRDFFGEQLTPLGYQGYLFLLAPMFFIAGVGFSRKGNRLWSASKSLTVFSFSLSVALISNTVSNTSLHKYMPESIPRGEMPILAMSWYAVEISVIAIVLSGLLHFLRSRALRRSQAKPSPSL
;
A
#
# COMPACT_ATOMS: atom_id res chain seq x y z
N MET A 1 32.16 -5.81 -31.35
CA MET A 1 32.27 -5.76 -29.88
C MET A 1 30.87 -5.53 -29.33
N PRO A 2 30.25 -6.47 -28.60
CA PRO A 2 28.99 -6.20 -27.94
C PRO A 2 29.26 -5.39 -26.68
N ASP A 3 28.56 -4.26 -26.56
CA ASP A 3 28.61 -3.36 -25.41
C ASP A 3 28.43 -4.13 -24.11
N VAL A 4 29.50 -4.15 -23.32
CA VAL A 4 29.43 -4.47 -21.89
C VAL A 4 28.65 -3.31 -21.28
N ASN A 5 27.32 -3.45 -21.25
CA ASN A 5 26.47 -2.58 -20.45
C ASN A 5 26.98 -2.67 -19.02
N VAL A 6 27.69 -1.62 -18.63
CA VAL A 6 28.13 -1.32 -17.28
C VAL A 6 26.90 -1.37 -16.38
N ILE A 7 26.72 -2.50 -15.69
CA ILE A 7 25.76 -2.66 -14.59
C ILE A 7 26.45 -2.10 -13.33
N ASP A 8 27.02 -0.91 -13.42
CA ASP A 8 27.54 -0.20 -12.25
C ASP A 8 26.79 1.13 -12.17
N GLY A 9 26.00 1.28 -11.11
CA GLY A 9 25.37 2.55 -10.76
C GLY A 9 23.85 2.54 -10.58
N GLN A 10 23.17 1.39 -10.60
CA GLN A 10 21.76 1.34 -10.19
C GLN A 10 21.63 1.00 -8.71
N ALA A 11 21.58 2.06 -7.92
CA ALA A 11 21.29 2.04 -6.50
C ALA A 11 20.17 1.04 -6.18
N THR A 12 20.54 0.10 -5.32
CA THR A 12 19.79 -1.00 -4.74
C THR A 12 18.68 -0.49 -3.82
N ASP A 13 17.62 0.08 -4.38
CA ASP A 13 16.46 0.49 -3.58
C ASP A 13 15.30 -0.51 -3.74
N THR A 14 15.54 -1.75 -3.30
CA THR A 14 14.47 -2.57 -2.70
C THR A 14 14.24 -2.09 -1.25
N SER A 15 14.06 -0.78 -1.10
CA SER A 15 13.89 -0.13 0.19
C SER A 15 12.49 -0.44 0.69
N ILE A 16 12.41 -1.18 1.81
CA ILE A 16 11.15 -1.56 2.47
C ILE A 16 10.32 -0.30 2.76
N SER A 17 11.00 0.80 3.08
CA SER A 17 10.48 2.15 3.25
C SER A 17 9.71 2.65 2.03
N SER A 18 10.15 2.37 0.81
CA SER A 18 9.42 2.78 -0.40
C SER A 18 8.13 1.98 -0.62
N VAL A 19 8.12 0.70 -0.24
CA VAL A 19 6.91 -0.14 -0.28
C VAL A 19 5.91 0.35 0.77
N ILE A 20 6.37 0.54 2.00
CA ILE A 20 5.56 1.06 3.11
C ILE A 20 4.99 2.44 2.74
N ALA A 21 5.82 3.33 2.19
CA ALA A 21 5.40 4.67 1.82
C ALA A 21 4.34 4.66 0.71
N LEU A 22 4.58 3.96 -0.41
CA LEU A 22 3.61 3.86 -1.50
C LEU A 22 2.30 3.20 -1.06
N GLY A 23 2.39 2.13 -0.27
CA GLY A 23 1.19 1.47 0.24
C GLY A 23 0.41 2.33 1.22
N THR A 24 1.10 3.06 2.10
CA THR A 24 0.46 4.03 3.01
C THR A 24 -0.24 5.14 2.23
N ILE A 25 0.40 5.69 1.19
CA ILE A 25 -0.22 6.68 0.31
C ILE A 25 -1.46 6.09 -0.36
N LEU A 26 -1.37 4.89 -0.92
CA LEU A 26 -2.49 4.25 -1.62
C LEU A 26 -3.70 4.05 -0.70
N VAL A 27 -3.48 3.51 0.50
CA VAL A 27 -4.57 3.29 1.47
C VAL A 27 -5.17 4.61 1.95
N SER A 28 -4.34 5.62 2.27
CA SER A 28 -4.84 6.92 2.73
C SER A 28 -5.58 7.69 1.64
N VAL A 29 -5.08 7.70 0.40
CA VAL A 29 -5.78 8.32 -0.74
C VAL A 29 -7.12 7.62 -0.99
N THR A 30 -7.15 6.28 -0.92
CA THR A 30 -8.40 5.54 -1.10
C THR A 30 -9.42 5.90 -0.02
N PHE A 31 -9.00 5.99 1.24
CA PHE A 31 -9.88 6.42 2.33
C PHE A 31 -10.50 7.81 2.07
N PHE A 32 -9.72 8.80 1.64
CA PHE A 32 -10.26 10.12 1.32
C PHE A 32 -11.15 10.11 0.08
N LEU A 33 -10.83 9.30 -0.93
CA LEU A 33 -11.72 9.12 -2.09
C LEU A 33 -13.06 8.52 -1.67
N GLU A 34 -13.08 7.53 -0.77
CA GLU A 34 -14.33 6.97 -0.24
C GLU A 34 -15.18 8.06 0.46
N ILE A 35 -14.56 8.94 1.25
CA ILE A 35 -15.25 10.08 1.87
C ILE A 35 -15.80 11.02 0.80
N VAL A 36 -15.00 11.45 -0.17
CA VAL A 36 -15.43 12.38 -1.23
C VAL A 36 -16.59 11.80 -2.02
N VAL A 37 -16.51 10.52 -2.38
CA VAL A 37 -17.56 9.85 -3.14
C VAL A 37 -18.83 9.69 -2.30
N PHE A 38 -18.71 9.39 -1.00
CA PHE A 38 -19.86 9.39 -0.09
C PHE A 38 -20.61 10.73 -0.12
N TRP A 39 -19.90 11.85 0.03
CA TRP A 39 -20.52 13.18 -0.02
C TRP A 39 -21.12 13.50 -1.40
N PHE A 40 -20.46 13.09 -2.48
CA PHE A 40 -20.95 13.34 -3.83
C PHE A 40 -22.25 12.58 -4.13
N LEU A 41 -22.33 11.31 -3.71
CA LEU A 41 -23.47 10.44 -4.02
C LEU A 41 -24.64 10.64 -3.06
N ASN A 42 -24.36 10.99 -1.80
CA ASN A 42 -25.39 11.23 -0.80
C ASN A 42 -25.79 12.70 -0.64
N GLY A 43 -25.23 13.63 -1.43
CA GLY A 43 -25.42 15.09 -1.39
C GLY A 43 -26.40 15.67 -0.34
N HIS A 44 -27.70 15.45 -0.52
CA HIS A 44 -28.76 15.95 0.36
C HIS A 44 -29.00 15.10 1.63
N GLU A 45 -28.87 13.78 1.55
CA GLU A 45 -29.08 12.83 2.67
C GLU A 45 -27.81 12.62 3.51
N ALA A 46 -26.64 13.06 3.02
CA ALA A 46 -25.36 12.87 3.69
C ALA A 46 -25.36 13.47 5.10
N MET A 47 -25.97 14.64 5.28
CA MET A 47 -26.09 15.29 6.58
C MET A 47 -27.02 14.53 7.51
N ASP A 48 -28.15 14.02 7.01
CA ASP A 48 -29.08 13.22 7.81
C ASP A 48 -28.45 11.89 8.25
N ILE A 49 -27.67 11.26 7.37
CA ILE A 49 -26.88 10.05 7.67
C ILE A 49 -25.85 10.34 8.77
N VAL A 50 -25.11 11.44 8.63
CA VAL A 50 -24.09 11.88 9.60
C VAL A 50 -24.72 12.23 10.95
N ASP A 51 -25.85 12.94 10.95
CA ASP A 51 -26.59 13.30 12.16
C ASP A 51 -27.23 12.07 12.84
N GLY A 52 -27.54 11.03 12.07
CA GLY A 52 -27.96 9.72 12.58
C GLY A 52 -26.85 8.90 13.22
N MET A 53 -25.57 9.25 13.02
CA MET A 53 -24.45 8.54 13.64
C MET A 53 -24.31 8.92 15.12
N SER A 54 -23.80 7.98 15.92
CA SER A 54 -23.43 8.30 17.29
C SER A 54 -22.32 9.37 17.32
N LYS A 55 -22.34 10.22 18.35
CA LYS A 55 -21.26 11.21 18.59
C LYS A 55 -19.88 10.55 18.70
N ARG A 56 -19.82 9.29 19.10
CA ARG A 56 -18.59 8.55 19.30
C ARG A 56 -18.04 8.00 17.98
N ALA A 57 -18.91 7.47 17.11
CA ALA A 57 -18.56 7.05 15.76
C ALA A 57 -18.08 8.26 14.93
N LEU A 58 -18.72 9.42 15.07
CA LEU A 58 -18.24 10.66 14.44
C LEU A 58 -16.84 11.05 14.93
N ARG A 59 -16.57 10.97 16.23
CA ARG A 59 -15.21 11.22 16.77
C ARG A 59 -14.20 10.20 16.23
N LEU A 60 -14.57 8.93 16.13
CA LEU A 60 -13.71 7.90 15.55
C LEU A 60 -13.39 8.21 14.08
N LEU A 61 -14.38 8.61 13.28
CA LEU A 61 -14.18 9.00 11.89
C LEU A 61 -13.22 10.19 11.76
N VAL A 62 -13.33 11.20 12.63
CA VAL A 62 -12.41 12.33 12.67
C VAL A 62 -10.99 11.90 13.06
N VAL A 63 -10.85 11.02 14.06
CA VAL A 63 -9.57 10.45 14.48
C VAL A 63 -8.92 9.66 13.34
N ASP A 64 -9.70 8.84 12.62
CA ASP A 64 -9.23 8.09 11.47
C ASP A 64 -8.83 9.03 10.33
N ALA A 65 -9.65 10.01 9.98
CA ALA A 65 -9.35 10.96 8.90
C ALA A 65 -8.09 11.78 9.18
N THR A 66 -7.93 12.28 10.41
CA THR A 66 -6.73 13.01 10.82
C THR A 66 -5.47 12.14 10.80
N ALA A 67 -5.57 10.89 11.29
CA ALA A 67 -4.47 9.94 11.21
C ALA A 67 -4.10 9.60 9.76
N ARG A 68 -5.08 9.39 8.88
CA ARG A 68 -4.86 9.12 7.45
C ARG A 68 -4.18 10.29 6.73
N ALA A 69 -4.55 11.53 7.06
CA ALA A 69 -3.88 12.73 6.55
C ALA A 69 -2.41 12.80 7.01
N ALA A 70 -2.14 12.58 8.29
CA ALA A 70 -0.78 12.58 8.81
C ALA A 70 0.06 11.42 8.24
N LEU A 71 -0.52 10.23 8.08
CA LEU A 71 0.12 9.08 7.42
C LEU A 71 0.38 9.33 5.93
N LEU A 72 -0.50 10.06 5.23
CA LEU A 72 -0.28 10.47 3.85
C LEU A 72 0.93 11.41 3.75
N LEU A 73 1.01 12.42 4.61
CA LEU A 73 2.16 13.32 4.70
C LEU A 73 3.45 12.57 5.06
N ALA A 74 3.37 11.61 6.00
CA ALA A 74 4.49 10.76 6.36
C ALA A 74 4.92 9.87 5.19
N GLY A 75 3.99 9.27 4.45
CA GLY A 75 4.28 8.47 3.26
C GLY A 75 5.00 9.29 2.17
N VAL A 76 4.51 10.49 1.87
CA VAL A 76 5.18 11.42 0.94
C VAL A 76 6.57 11.79 1.47
N GLY A 77 6.67 12.11 2.76
CA GLY A 77 7.94 12.41 3.41
C GLY A 77 8.94 11.25 3.32
N LEU A 78 8.49 10.00 3.49
CA LEU A 78 9.32 8.79 3.39
C LEU A 78 9.83 8.59 1.97
N LEU A 79 8.98 8.79 0.95
CA LEU A 79 9.41 8.78 -0.45
C LEU A 79 10.44 9.86 -0.75
N CYS A 80 10.24 11.06 -0.22
CA CYS A 80 11.17 12.18 -0.35
C CYS A 80 12.37 12.08 0.61
N ARG A 81 12.52 10.97 1.35
CA ARG A 81 13.59 10.72 2.33
C ARG A 81 13.76 11.84 3.35
N LYS A 82 12.64 12.43 3.80
CA LYS A 82 12.64 13.52 4.79
C LYS A 82 12.83 12.97 6.22
N PRO A 83 13.67 13.60 7.05
CA PRO A 83 14.01 13.09 8.38
C PRO A 83 12.83 13.11 9.36
N TRP A 84 11.86 14.00 9.16
CA TRP A 84 10.65 14.09 10.00
C TRP A 84 9.59 13.03 9.66
N ALA A 85 9.70 12.36 8.51
CA ALA A 85 8.64 11.50 7.99
C ALA A 85 8.44 10.25 8.84
N MET A 86 9.53 9.61 9.27
CA MET A 86 9.48 8.43 10.10
C MET A 86 8.99 8.74 11.53
N PRO A 87 9.49 9.77 12.24
CA PRO A 87 8.89 10.22 13.50
C PRO A 87 7.39 10.53 13.36
N LEU A 88 6.98 11.23 12.30
CA LEU A 88 5.57 11.53 12.05
C LEU A 88 4.74 10.26 11.89
N TYR A 89 5.23 9.27 11.12
CA TYR A 89 4.55 7.98 10.95
C TYR A 89 4.32 7.28 12.30
N VAL A 90 5.40 7.11 13.08
CA VAL A 90 5.37 6.39 14.35
C VAL A 90 4.47 7.09 15.37
N TRP A 91 4.62 8.41 15.51
CA TRP A 91 3.78 9.18 16.43
C TRP A 91 2.31 9.21 16.01
N THR A 92 2.02 9.25 14.71
CA THR A 92 0.63 9.16 14.22
C THR A 92 0.00 7.84 14.64
N VAL A 93 0.70 6.71 14.48
CA VAL A 93 0.23 5.40 14.93
C VAL A 93 -0.02 5.36 16.44
N VAL A 94 0.91 5.89 17.23
CA VAL A 94 0.80 5.91 18.70
C VAL A 94 -0.40 6.74 19.14
N VAL A 95 -0.51 7.98 18.63
CA VAL A 95 -1.63 8.89 18.96
C VAL A 95 -2.96 8.30 18.49
N TRP A 96 -3.01 7.73 17.29
CA TRP A 96 -4.20 7.06 16.78
C TRP A 96 -4.62 5.91 17.70
N THR A 97 -3.68 5.05 18.09
CA THR A 97 -3.95 3.91 18.99
C THR A 97 -4.50 4.39 20.34
N LEU A 98 -3.90 5.43 20.92
CA LEU A 98 -4.35 6.03 22.18
C LEU A 98 -5.75 6.66 22.03
N ALA A 99 -6.01 7.37 20.93
CA ALA A 99 -7.29 8.01 20.67
C ALA A 99 -8.41 6.97 20.46
N VAL A 100 -8.15 5.91 19.70
CA VAL A 100 -9.08 4.80 19.48
C VAL A 100 -9.36 4.06 20.79
N ALA A 101 -8.33 3.81 21.60
CA ALA A 101 -8.47 3.21 22.92
C ALA A 101 -9.27 4.10 23.88
N TRP A 102 -9.05 5.41 23.85
CA TRP A 102 -9.81 6.41 24.63
C TRP A 102 -11.28 6.43 24.23
N LEU A 103 -11.57 6.25 22.95
CA LEU A 103 -12.93 6.05 22.44
C LEU A 103 -13.45 4.62 22.71
N PHE A 104 -12.83 3.82 23.59
CA PHE A 104 -13.08 2.40 23.89
C PHE A 104 -13.33 1.48 22.67
N TYR A 105 -12.76 1.78 21.51
CA TYR A 105 -12.68 0.84 20.39
C TYR A 105 -11.42 -0.03 20.53
N LEU A 106 -11.21 -0.61 21.73
CA LEU A 106 -9.98 -1.33 22.08
C LEU A 106 -9.69 -2.48 21.13
N ILE A 107 -10.73 -3.18 20.65
CA ILE A 107 -10.56 -4.28 19.70
C ILE A 107 -9.96 -3.80 18.37
N ILE A 108 -10.30 -2.59 17.90
CA ILE A 108 -9.72 -1.99 16.69
C ILE A 108 -8.23 -1.68 16.92
N ALA A 109 -7.90 -1.09 18.06
CA ALA A 109 -6.53 -0.80 18.43
C ALA A 109 -5.70 -2.10 18.51
N VAL A 110 -6.18 -3.12 19.22
CA VAL A 110 -5.49 -4.41 19.42
C VAL A 110 -5.25 -5.16 18.11
N VAL A 111 -6.22 -5.16 17.19
CA VAL A 111 -6.08 -5.86 15.90
C VAL A 111 -5.06 -5.17 14.99
N ASN A 112 -4.99 -3.84 14.99
CA ASN A 112 -4.09 -3.10 14.11
C ASN A 112 -2.68 -2.90 14.68
N LEU A 113 -2.52 -2.94 16.01
CA LEU A 113 -1.25 -2.68 16.69
C LEU A 113 -0.08 -3.56 16.21
N PRO A 114 -0.24 -4.89 16.01
CA PRO A 114 0.85 -5.75 15.55
C PRO A 114 1.40 -5.33 14.18
N ILE A 115 0.53 -4.88 13.27
CA ILE A 115 0.94 -4.41 11.94
C ILE A 115 1.75 -3.14 12.07
N TYR A 116 1.20 -2.15 12.77
CA TYR A 116 1.89 -0.87 12.89
C TYR A 116 3.20 -1.00 13.67
N GLY A 117 3.26 -1.92 14.65
CA GLY A 117 4.48 -2.30 15.33
C GLY A 117 5.51 -2.90 14.38
N CYS A 118 5.11 -3.90 13.58
CA CYS A 118 5.98 -4.51 12.56
C CYS A 118 6.47 -3.48 11.53
N VAL A 119 5.58 -2.64 11.00
CA VAL A 119 5.94 -1.60 10.01
C VAL A 119 6.93 -0.60 10.61
N SER A 120 6.68 -0.15 11.85
CA SER A 120 7.60 0.75 12.55
C SER A 120 8.96 0.09 12.75
N ALA A 121 8.99 -1.17 13.22
CA ALA A 121 10.23 -1.92 13.41
C ALA A 121 11.02 -2.09 12.10
N LEU A 122 10.34 -2.37 10.98
CA LEU A 122 10.96 -2.45 9.65
C LEU A 122 11.56 -1.11 9.23
N LEU A 123 10.84 0.01 9.42
CA LEU A 123 11.37 1.35 9.14
C LEU A 123 12.58 1.68 10.02
N TYR A 124 12.56 1.32 11.31
CA TYR A 124 13.69 1.51 12.22
C TYR A 124 14.91 0.70 11.81
N ASN A 125 14.73 -0.59 11.50
CA ASN A 125 15.82 -1.46 11.07
C ASN A 125 16.46 -0.96 9.77
N GLU A 126 15.65 -0.51 8.81
CA GLU A 126 16.16 0.06 7.56
C GLU A 126 16.88 1.40 7.79
N ALA A 127 16.35 2.27 8.66
CA ALA A 127 17.01 3.54 9.00
C ALA A 127 18.39 3.32 9.65
N VAL A 128 18.56 2.26 10.44
CA VAL A 128 19.85 1.86 11.02
C VAL A 128 20.80 1.31 9.94
N SER A 129 20.28 0.52 9.01
CA SER A 129 21.05 -0.05 7.89
C SER A 129 21.55 1.04 6.93
N ASN A 130 20.67 1.96 6.52
CA ASN A 130 20.95 3.00 5.53
C ASN A 130 21.89 4.11 6.04
N ARG A 131 22.15 4.20 7.36
CA ARG A 131 23.21 5.09 7.89
C ARG A 131 24.62 4.73 7.40
N ARG A 132 24.79 3.54 6.80
CA ARG A 132 26.06 3.05 6.25
C ARG A 132 26.19 3.22 4.73
N ASP A 133 25.15 3.69 4.04
CA ASP A 133 25.15 3.79 2.58
C ASP A 133 25.50 5.20 2.08
N VAL A 134 26.32 5.21 1.02
CA VAL A 134 26.88 6.36 0.30
C VAL A 134 25.76 7.18 -0.38
N PRO A 135 25.91 8.51 -0.59
CA PRO A 135 24.85 9.35 -1.14
C PRO A 135 24.32 8.84 -2.48
N GLY A 136 22.99 8.80 -2.59
CA GLY A 136 22.30 8.25 -3.75
C GLY A 136 22.67 8.95 -5.07
N VAL A 137 22.98 8.14 -6.08
CA VAL A 137 23.09 8.57 -7.47
C VAL A 137 21.77 9.21 -7.88
N LYS A 138 21.81 10.45 -8.39
CA LYS A 138 20.66 11.10 -9.02
C LYS A 138 20.29 10.31 -10.27
N VAL A 139 19.28 9.45 -10.17
CA VAL A 139 18.70 8.78 -11.33
C VAL A 139 17.86 9.81 -12.09
N SER A 140 18.29 10.21 -13.29
CA SER A 140 17.44 11.01 -14.17
C SER A 140 16.27 10.15 -14.64
N LEU A 141 15.05 10.51 -14.24
CA LEU A 141 13.84 9.85 -14.69
C LEU A 141 13.61 10.21 -16.17
N THR A 142 13.53 9.19 -17.02
CA THR A 142 13.10 9.40 -18.41
C THR A 142 11.58 9.44 -18.47
N SER A 143 11.01 10.06 -19.51
CA SER A 143 9.55 10.06 -19.74
C SER A 143 8.96 8.65 -19.73
N ARG A 144 9.70 7.68 -20.30
CA ARG A 144 9.36 6.25 -20.28
C ARG A 144 9.30 5.66 -18.87
N ASP A 145 10.25 6.00 -18.00
CA ASP A 145 10.25 5.53 -16.61
C ASP A 145 9.06 6.14 -15.84
N THR A 146 8.73 7.41 -16.11
CA THR A 146 7.55 8.08 -15.55
C THR A 146 6.26 7.40 -15.98
N VAL A 147 6.06 7.11 -17.27
CA VAL A 147 4.88 6.40 -17.77
C VAL A 147 4.78 5.01 -17.13
N SER A 148 5.89 4.27 -17.02
CA SER A 148 5.92 2.97 -16.36
C SER A 148 5.44 3.06 -14.90
N VAL A 149 5.97 4.02 -14.13
CA VAL A 149 5.57 4.23 -12.73
C VAL A 149 4.10 4.63 -12.62
N ILE A 150 3.62 5.53 -13.48
CA ILE A 150 2.20 5.94 -13.49
C ILE A 150 1.31 4.75 -13.79
N CYS A 151 1.58 3.98 -14.84
CA CYS A 151 0.79 2.80 -15.19
C CYS A 151 0.79 1.75 -14.07
N LEU A 152 1.94 1.47 -13.45
CA LEU A 152 2.01 0.51 -12.34
C LEU A 152 1.27 1.00 -11.09
N SER A 153 1.36 2.30 -10.79
CA SER A 153 0.63 2.91 -9.67
C SER A 153 -0.87 2.87 -9.90
N LEU A 154 -1.32 3.20 -11.12
CA LEU A 154 -2.72 3.09 -11.54
C LEU A 154 -3.19 1.63 -11.50
N SER A 155 -2.37 0.69 -11.93
CA SER A 155 -2.67 -0.73 -11.83
C SER A 155 -2.93 -1.13 -10.37
N CYS A 156 -2.03 -0.79 -9.45
CA CYS A 156 -2.22 -1.06 -8.03
C CYS A 156 -3.49 -0.41 -7.47
N ALA A 157 -3.74 0.86 -7.82
CA ALA A 157 -4.91 1.60 -7.34
C ALA A 157 -6.23 1.01 -7.88
N VAL A 158 -6.32 0.81 -9.20
CA VAL A 158 -7.51 0.24 -9.85
C VAL A 158 -7.76 -1.18 -9.34
N HIS A 159 -6.72 -1.99 -9.15
CA HIS A 159 -6.88 -3.34 -8.59
C HIS A 159 -7.37 -3.28 -7.14
N PHE A 160 -6.79 -2.40 -6.34
CA PHE A 160 -7.21 -2.21 -4.95
C PHE A 160 -8.66 -1.75 -4.87
N TRP A 161 -9.08 -0.79 -5.70
CA TRP A 161 -10.46 -0.36 -5.77
C TRP A 161 -11.40 -1.43 -6.29
N ALA A 162 -11.02 -2.19 -7.33
CA ALA A 162 -11.83 -3.31 -7.82
C ALA A 162 -12.14 -4.32 -6.71
N VAL A 163 -11.12 -4.64 -5.90
CA VAL A 163 -11.24 -5.52 -4.75
C VAL A 163 -12.11 -4.89 -3.66
N MET A 164 -11.91 -3.61 -3.30
CA MET A 164 -12.72 -2.93 -2.29
C MET A 164 -14.19 -2.72 -2.70
N ILE A 165 -14.48 -2.61 -4.01
CA ILE A 165 -15.84 -2.47 -4.57
C ILE A 165 -16.54 -3.83 -4.69
N SER A 166 -15.81 -4.93 -4.90
CA SER A 166 -16.37 -6.29 -4.94
C SER A 166 -16.96 -6.78 -3.61
N VAL A 167 -16.81 -5.99 -2.55
CA VAL A 167 -17.38 -6.25 -1.23
C VAL A 167 -18.82 -5.73 -1.19
N PRO A 168 -19.84 -6.57 -0.94
CA PRO A 168 -21.16 -6.07 -0.59
C PRO A 168 -21.02 -5.32 0.74
N ARG A 169 -21.10 -3.98 0.68
CA ARG A 169 -21.13 -3.16 1.89
C ARG A 169 -22.56 -2.69 2.10
N ASP A 170 -23.21 -3.24 3.11
CA ASP A 170 -24.41 -2.62 3.66
C ASP A 170 -24.05 -1.20 4.15
N PHE A 171 -24.93 -0.26 3.82
CA PHE A 171 -24.94 1.17 4.16
C PHE A 171 -23.98 2.13 3.42
N PHE A 172 -22.73 1.78 3.11
CA PHE A 172 -21.81 2.72 2.44
C PHE A 172 -21.39 2.32 1.01
N GLY A 173 -21.48 1.05 0.62
CA GLY A 173 -20.96 0.59 -0.69
C GLY A 173 -22.02 0.47 -1.79
N GLU A 174 -23.27 0.20 -1.45
CA GLU A 174 -24.36 0.15 -2.46
C GLU A 174 -24.51 1.47 -3.20
N GLN A 175 -24.28 2.60 -2.52
CA GLN A 175 -24.35 3.92 -3.14
C GLN A 175 -23.08 4.27 -3.92
N LEU A 176 -21.91 3.75 -3.53
CA LEU A 176 -20.58 4.05 -4.12
C LEU A 176 -20.42 3.55 -5.56
N THR A 177 -21.27 2.60 -5.99
CA THR A 177 -21.34 2.16 -7.38
C THR A 177 -22.79 1.86 -7.77
N PRO A 178 -23.52 2.83 -8.36
CA PRO A 178 -24.85 2.58 -8.94
C PRO A 178 -24.80 1.67 -10.18
N LEU A 179 -23.65 1.09 -10.51
CA LEU A 179 -23.40 0.54 -11.83
C LEU A 179 -22.46 -0.67 -11.74
N GLY A 180 -22.91 -1.80 -12.28
CA GLY A 180 -22.22 -3.09 -12.34
C GLY A 180 -20.92 -3.12 -13.16
N TYR A 181 -20.01 -2.16 -12.96
CA TYR A 181 -18.74 -2.01 -13.69
C TYR A 181 -17.54 -2.70 -13.02
N GLN A 182 -17.74 -3.53 -12.00
CA GLN A 182 -16.66 -4.26 -11.29
C GLN A 182 -15.75 -5.03 -12.26
N GLY A 183 -16.33 -5.67 -13.29
CA GLY A 183 -15.58 -6.41 -14.31
C GLY A 183 -14.62 -5.54 -15.14
N TYR A 184 -14.95 -4.28 -15.39
CA TYR A 184 -14.09 -3.38 -16.17
C TYR A 184 -12.87 -2.92 -15.37
N LEU A 185 -12.99 -2.73 -14.06
CA LEU A 185 -11.85 -2.41 -13.20
C LEU A 185 -10.87 -3.60 -13.11
N PHE A 186 -11.38 -4.82 -12.99
CA PHE A 186 -10.57 -6.04 -13.04
C PHE A 186 -9.90 -6.28 -14.40
N LEU A 187 -10.44 -5.73 -15.49
CA LEU A 187 -9.80 -5.74 -16.80
C LEU A 187 -8.75 -4.63 -16.96
N LEU A 188 -9.04 -3.43 -16.48
CA LEU A 188 -8.14 -2.28 -16.58
C LEU A 188 -6.87 -2.46 -15.74
N ALA A 189 -6.99 -3.02 -14.52
CA ALA A 189 -5.85 -3.27 -13.64
C ALA A 189 -4.71 -4.06 -14.31
N PRO A 190 -4.93 -5.25 -14.91
CA PRO A 190 -3.90 -6.00 -15.60
C PRO A 190 -3.42 -5.32 -16.89
N MET A 191 -4.29 -4.59 -17.62
CA MET A 191 -3.85 -3.79 -18.78
C MET A 191 -2.81 -2.75 -18.38
N PHE A 192 -3.09 -1.98 -17.33
CA PHE A 192 -2.14 -1.01 -16.78
C PHE A 192 -0.87 -1.69 -16.24
N PHE A 193 -0.99 -2.88 -15.64
CA PHE A 193 0.16 -3.65 -15.19
C PHE A 193 1.07 -4.04 -16.36
N ILE A 194 0.51 -4.64 -17.40
CA ILE A 194 1.24 -5.09 -18.59
C ILE A 194 1.88 -3.90 -19.30
N ALA A 195 1.12 -2.81 -19.49
CA ALA A 195 1.65 -1.58 -20.08
C ALA A 195 2.81 -1.02 -19.24
N GLY A 196 2.63 -0.91 -17.92
CA GLY A 196 3.64 -0.42 -17.00
C GLY A 196 4.92 -1.26 -17.01
N VAL A 197 4.80 -2.59 -16.98
CA VAL A 197 5.94 -3.51 -17.12
C VAL A 197 6.58 -3.41 -18.51
N GLY A 198 5.78 -3.26 -19.57
CA GLY A 198 6.25 -3.11 -20.95
C GLY A 198 7.09 -1.84 -21.14
N PHE A 199 6.63 -0.72 -20.58
CA PHE A 199 7.33 0.56 -20.56
C PHE A 199 8.54 0.56 -19.62
N SER A 200 8.67 -0.36 -18.66
CA SER A 200 9.91 -0.48 -17.90
C SER A 200 11.08 -0.94 -18.79
N ARG A 201 12.30 -0.48 -18.48
CA ARG A 201 13.53 -0.87 -19.19
C ARG A 201 13.73 -2.38 -19.08
N LYS A 202 14.26 -3.04 -20.12
CA LYS A 202 14.34 -4.51 -20.21
C LYS A 202 14.96 -5.18 -18.98
N GLY A 203 15.98 -4.58 -18.37
CA GLY A 203 16.62 -5.08 -17.13
C GLY A 203 15.84 -4.81 -15.83
N ASN A 204 14.88 -3.88 -15.85
CA ASN A 204 14.11 -3.44 -14.68
C ASN A 204 12.68 -3.98 -14.63
N ARG A 205 12.20 -4.62 -15.70
CA ARG A 205 10.81 -5.13 -15.80
C ARG A 205 10.40 -6.01 -14.63
N LEU A 206 11.24 -7.02 -14.31
CA LEU A 206 10.99 -7.95 -13.21
C LEU A 206 10.97 -7.24 -11.86
N TRP A 207 11.86 -6.26 -11.66
CA TRP A 207 11.91 -5.46 -10.45
C TRP A 207 10.68 -4.54 -10.31
N SER A 208 10.30 -3.85 -11.38
CA SER A 208 9.10 -2.99 -11.40
C SER A 208 7.82 -3.80 -11.13
N ALA A 209 7.71 -4.99 -11.71
CA ALA A 209 6.60 -5.91 -11.47
C ALA A 209 6.55 -6.39 -10.01
N SER A 210 7.67 -6.92 -9.49
CA SER A 210 7.81 -7.38 -8.11
C SER A 210 7.47 -6.27 -7.10
N LYS A 211 8.01 -5.05 -7.30
CA LYS A 211 7.76 -3.91 -6.41
C LYS A 211 6.29 -3.52 -6.38
N SER A 212 5.65 -3.43 -7.54
CA SER A 212 4.24 -3.04 -7.65
C SER A 212 3.31 -4.07 -7.00
N LEU A 213 3.58 -5.37 -7.22
CA LEU A 213 2.85 -6.46 -6.55
C LEU A 213 3.05 -6.43 -5.03
N THR A 214 4.25 -6.12 -4.55
CA THR A 214 4.52 -6.00 -3.10
C THR A 214 3.78 -4.81 -2.49
N VAL A 215 3.75 -3.66 -3.17
CA VAL A 215 2.98 -2.48 -2.74
C VAL A 215 1.49 -2.81 -2.67
N PHE A 216 0.97 -3.47 -3.70
CA PHE A 216 -0.43 -3.88 -3.74
C PHE A 216 -0.77 -4.89 -2.63
N SER A 217 0.03 -5.96 -2.48
CA SER A 217 -0.13 -6.96 -1.40
C SER A 217 -0.09 -6.32 -0.02
N PHE A 218 0.86 -5.42 0.23
CA PHE A 218 0.97 -4.70 1.50
C PHE A 218 -0.29 -3.86 1.75
N SER A 219 -0.74 -3.08 0.76
CA SER A 219 -1.92 -2.22 0.87
C SER A 219 -3.19 -3.03 1.13
N LEU A 220 -3.36 -4.13 0.38
CA LEU A 220 -4.49 -5.06 0.54
C LEU A 220 -4.50 -5.71 1.93
N SER A 221 -3.34 -6.15 2.41
CA SER A 221 -3.22 -6.75 3.75
C SER A 221 -3.56 -5.75 4.85
N VAL A 222 -3.05 -4.51 4.75
CA VAL A 222 -3.37 -3.43 5.70
C VAL A 222 -4.87 -3.14 5.70
N ALA A 223 -5.48 -3.06 4.52
CA ALA A 223 -6.92 -2.82 4.39
C ALA A 223 -7.76 -3.96 4.95
N LEU A 224 -7.39 -5.21 4.68
CA LEU A 224 -8.09 -6.40 5.21
C LEU A 224 -8.05 -6.43 6.74
N ILE A 225 -6.90 -6.15 7.32
CA ILE A 225 -6.77 -6.20 8.79
C ILE A 225 -7.48 -5.01 9.43
N SER A 226 -7.39 -3.82 8.83
CA SER A 226 -8.14 -2.64 9.28
C SER A 226 -9.65 -2.91 9.31
N ASN A 227 -10.15 -3.68 8.33
CA ASN A 227 -11.56 -4.04 8.19
C ASN A 227 -11.96 -5.32 8.94
N THR A 228 -11.01 -6.05 9.55
CA THR A 228 -11.29 -7.34 10.19
C THR A 228 -12.29 -7.22 11.33
N VAL A 229 -12.23 -6.15 12.12
CA VAL A 229 -13.15 -6.01 13.25
C VAL A 229 -14.59 -5.84 12.78
N SER A 230 -14.83 -4.98 11.79
CA SER A 230 -16.18 -4.65 11.29
C SER A 230 -16.83 -5.78 10.49
N ASN A 231 -16.04 -6.71 9.94
CA ASN A 231 -16.50 -7.74 9.01
C ASN A 231 -16.39 -9.18 9.58
N THR A 232 -15.99 -9.33 10.84
CA THR A 232 -15.97 -10.64 11.53
C THR A 232 -16.83 -10.59 12.78
N SER A 233 -16.93 -11.69 13.52
CA SER A 233 -17.61 -11.71 14.83
C SER A 233 -17.01 -10.75 15.88
N LEU A 234 -15.85 -10.14 15.60
CA LEU A 234 -15.20 -9.19 16.51
C LEU A 234 -15.96 -7.87 16.67
N HIS A 235 -16.85 -7.49 15.75
CA HIS A 235 -17.72 -6.31 15.90
C HIS A 235 -18.55 -6.35 17.19
N LYS A 236 -18.83 -7.54 17.75
CA LYS A 236 -19.54 -7.71 19.02
C LYS A 236 -18.81 -7.07 20.21
N TYR A 237 -17.50 -6.84 20.08
CA TYR A 237 -16.68 -6.18 21.08
C TYR A 237 -16.54 -4.67 20.84
N MET A 238 -17.19 -4.13 19.79
CA MET A 238 -17.27 -2.69 19.60
C MET A 238 -18.32 -2.09 20.57
N PRO A 239 -18.10 -0.88 21.08
CA PRO A 239 -19.03 -0.22 21.99
C PRO A 239 -20.38 0.13 21.33
N GLU A 240 -20.45 0.10 20.01
CA GLU A 240 -21.64 0.45 19.24
C GLU A 240 -21.88 -0.60 18.16
N SER A 241 -23.16 -0.86 17.88
CA SER A 241 -23.58 -1.71 16.76
C SER A 241 -23.33 -0.98 15.45
N ILE A 242 -22.09 -1.03 14.97
CA ILE A 242 -21.75 -0.61 13.61
C ILE A 242 -22.37 -1.66 12.66
N PRO A 243 -23.00 -1.25 11.55
CA PRO A 243 -23.47 -2.18 10.54
C PRO A 243 -22.36 -3.16 10.18
N ARG A 244 -22.65 -4.46 10.20
CA ARG A 244 -21.68 -5.45 9.72
C ARG A 244 -21.47 -5.17 8.24
N GLY A 245 -20.22 -5.02 7.84
CA GLY A 245 -19.89 -5.20 6.43
C GLY A 245 -19.94 -6.69 6.11
N GLU A 246 -20.51 -7.06 4.97
CA GLU A 246 -20.45 -8.42 4.44
C GLU A 246 -19.21 -8.59 3.55
N MET A 247 -18.04 -8.15 4.03
CA MET A 247 -16.79 -8.42 3.31
C MET A 247 -16.52 -9.93 3.32
N PRO A 248 -16.33 -10.58 2.15
CA PRO A 248 -15.95 -11.98 2.07
C PRO A 248 -14.47 -12.14 2.49
N ILE A 249 -14.20 -11.90 3.77
CA ILE A 249 -12.85 -11.82 4.36
C ILE A 249 -12.03 -13.05 4.03
N LEU A 250 -12.64 -14.24 4.03
CA LEU A 250 -11.93 -15.49 3.75
C LEU A 250 -11.41 -15.51 2.30
N ALA A 251 -12.26 -15.18 1.33
CA ALA A 251 -11.88 -15.16 -0.09
C ALA A 251 -10.83 -14.08 -0.36
N MET A 252 -11.00 -12.90 0.23
CA MET A 252 -10.04 -11.79 0.04
C MET A 252 -8.71 -12.05 0.76
N SER A 253 -8.73 -12.73 1.90
CA SER A 253 -7.50 -13.17 2.59
C SER A 253 -6.75 -14.19 1.74
N TRP A 254 -7.45 -15.16 1.13
CA TRP A 254 -6.84 -16.12 0.23
C TRP A 254 -6.21 -15.42 -0.98
N TYR A 255 -6.94 -14.50 -1.60
CA TYR A 255 -6.44 -13.69 -2.70
C TYR A 255 -5.20 -12.85 -2.31
N ALA A 256 -5.21 -12.24 -1.11
CA ALA A 256 -4.05 -11.51 -0.59
C ALA A 256 -2.83 -12.43 -0.38
N VAL A 257 -3.05 -13.66 0.10
CA VAL A 257 -1.98 -14.67 0.23
C VAL A 257 -1.41 -15.04 -1.14
N GLU A 258 -2.26 -15.32 -2.13
CA GLU A 258 -1.81 -15.66 -3.49
C GLU A 258 -0.92 -14.58 -4.10
N ILE A 259 -1.37 -13.32 -4.05
CA ILE A 259 -0.60 -12.18 -4.55
C ILE A 259 0.72 -12.01 -3.78
N SER A 260 0.70 -12.23 -2.46
CA SER A 260 1.90 -12.15 -1.62
C SER A 260 2.91 -13.24 -1.98
N VAL A 261 2.44 -14.48 -2.21
CA VAL A 261 3.29 -15.59 -2.66
C VAL A 261 3.92 -15.25 -4.01
N ILE A 262 3.14 -14.75 -4.98
CA ILE A 262 3.66 -14.33 -6.28
C ILE A 262 4.71 -13.22 -6.13
N ALA A 263 4.45 -12.21 -5.29
CA ALA A 263 5.38 -11.13 -5.03
C ALA A 263 6.70 -11.63 -4.41
N ILE A 264 6.62 -12.57 -3.45
CA ILE A 264 7.79 -13.20 -2.82
C ILE A 264 8.58 -14.02 -3.83
N VAL A 265 7.91 -14.85 -4.64
CA VAL A 265 8.57 -15.68 -5.66
C VAL A 265 9.30 -14.81 -6.68
N LEU A 266 8.66 -13.74 -7.17
CA LEU A 266 9.30 -12.80 -8.10
C LEU A 266 10.50 -12.09 -7.47
N SER A 267 10.39 -11.72 -6.19
CA SER A 267 11.48 -11.07 -5.45
C SER A 267 12.65 -12.03 -5.21
N GLY A 268 12.37 -13.29 -4.86
CA GLY A 268 13.36 -14.35 -4.69
C GLY A 268 14.07 -14.69 -6.01
N LEU A 269 13.32 -14.77 -7.12
CA LEU A 269 13.87 -14.97 -8.45
C LEU A 269 14.80 -13.81 -8.85
N LEU A 270 14.39 -12.56 -8.59
CA LEU A 270 15.21 -11.39 -8.85
C LEU A 270 16.53 -11.44 -8.07
N HIS A 271 16.47 -11.78 -6.78
CA HIS A 271 17.65 -11.93 -5.94
C HIS A 271 18.59 -13.02 -6.49
N PHE A 272 18.05 -14.19 -6.82
CA PHE A 272 18.82 -15.31 -7.37
C PHE A 272 19.52 -14.98 -8.69
N LEU A 273 18.81 -14.35 -9.63
CA LEU A 273 19.36 -13.94 -10.93
C LEU A 273 20.50 -12.93 -10.75
N ARG A 274 20.36 -11.98 -9.82
CA ARG A 274 21.42 -11.01 -9.48
C ARG A 274 22.64 -11.70 -8.86
N SER A 275 22.45 -12.59 -7.89
CA SER A 275 23.55 -13.34 -7.26
C SER A 275 24.31 -14.22 -8.27
N ARG A 276 23.64 -14.71 -9.32
CA ARG A 276 24.30 -15.44 -10.42
C ARG A 276 25.08 -14.50 -11.35
N ALA A 277 24.53 -13.34 -11.68
CA ALA A 277 25.22 -12.36 -12.53
C ALA A 277 26.51 -11.85 -11.89
N LEU A 278 26.49 -11.53 -10.59
CA LEU A 278 27.67 -11.11 -9.82
C LEU A 278 28.75 -12.21 -9.75
N ARG A 279 28.36 -13.47 -9.56
CA ARG A 279 29.31 -14.59 -9.58
C ARG A 279 29.97 -14.78 -10.95
N ARG A 280 29.24 -14.52 -12.04
CA ARG A 280 29.79 -14.60 -13.40
C ARG A 280 30.74 -13.44 -13.73
N SER A 281 30.52 -12.24 -13.20
CA SER A 281 31.44 -11.12 -13.41
C SER A 281 32.76 -11.31 -12.67
N GLN A 282 32.73 -11.90 -11.47
CA GLN A 282 33.94 -12.22 -10.68
C GLN A 282 34.75 -13.40 -11.26
N ALA A 283 34.12 -14.29 -12.04
CA ALA A 283 34.77 -15.46 -12.62
C ALA A 283 35.47 -15.21 -13.97
N LYS A 284 35.41 -13.98 -14.53
CA LYS A 284 36.20 -13.64 -15.72
C LYS A 284 37.64 -13.32 -15.29
N PRO A 285 38.65 -14.11 -15.73
CA PRO A 285 40.05 -13.80 -15.41
C PRO A 285 40.42 -12.44 -16.00
N SER A 286 41.16 -11.64 -15.23
CA SER A 286 41.75 -10.40 -15.70
C SER A 286 42.59 -10.70 -16.95
N PRO A 287 42.43 -9.96 -18.06
CA PRO A 287 43.32 -10.12 -19.21
C PRO A 287 44.74 -9.88 -18.72
N SER A 288 45.58 -10.92 -18.82
CA SER A 288 47.01 -10.80 -18.58
C SER A 288 47.56 -9.75 -19.54
N LEU A 289 48.02 -8.62 -18.99
CA LEU A 289 48.83 -7.63 -19.68
C LEU A 289 50.15 -8.23 -20.13
#